data_AF-A0A960N4Z9-F1
#
_entry.id   AF-A0A960N4Z9-F1
#
_cell.length_a   1.000
_cell.length_b   1.000
_cell.length_c   1.000
_cell.angle_alpha   90.00
_cell.angle_beta   90.00
_cell.angle_gamma   90.00
#
_symmetry.space_group_name_H-M   'P 1'
#
loop_
_entity.id
_entity.type
_entity.pdbx_description
1 polymer ?
#
loop_
_entity_poly.entity_id
_entity_poly.type
_entity_poly.pdbx_seq_one_letter_code
_entity_poly.pdbx_strand_id
1 'polypeptide(L)'
;TMPLPDAWRFRDYVVDSFRRDKGLDQLIREHLAGDLLPAADDDQKMDQLIGTGFLVLGPHVYEEQDKEQLDLDIVDEQLDTIGKAFLGQTLGCARCHDHKFDPIPTRDYYALAGIFTSTRSVRHANVSQWYTMPYRPTPEEAAAIAAYDREAEPLKDEIAELNRDLSRLGTSTTDPAKKPKSTDPSKLGGIVVDELQAKLEGDWQESRSSKDFVGFGYHHDGNARDGKASATFSAELPEAGKYEVRFGW
;
A
#
# COMPACT_ATOMS: atom_id res chain seq x y z
N THR A 1 6.25 9.02 0.49
CA THR A 1 6.51 8.77 -0.95
C THR A 1 5.96 7.39 -1.27
N MET A 2 4.85 7.31 -2.00
CA MET A 2 4.32 6.03 -2.45
C MET A 2 5.25 5.53 -3.57
N PRO A 3 6.00 4.43 -3.38
CA PRO A 3 6.83 3.89 -4.45
C PRO A 3 5.90 3.50 -5.61
N LEU A 4 6.26 3.88 -6.84
CA LEU A 4 5.61 3.40 -8.06
C LEU A 4 5.79 1.87 -8.09
N PRO A 5 4.73 1.05 -7.89
CA PRO A 5 4.88 -0.38 -7.58
C PRO A 5 5.65 -1.17 -8.65
N ASP A 6 5.54 -0.74 -9.91
CA ASP A 6 6.13 -1.40 -11.07
C ASP A 6 7.40 -0.71 -11.61
N ALA A 7 7.93 0.31 -10.93
CA ALA A 7 9.09 1.08 -11.44
C ALA A 7 10.37 0.23 -11.58
N TRP A 8 10.47 -0.90 -10.87
CA TRP A 8 11.58 -1.85 -11.02
C TRP A 8 11.65 -2.44 -12.42
N ARG A 9 10.51 -2.58 -13.12
CA ARG A 9 10.48 -3.09 -14.50
C ARG A 9 11.17 -2.13 -15.47
N PHE A 10 10.96 -0.82 -15.30
CA PHE A 10 11.65 0.19 -16.09
C PHE A 10 13.16 0.15 -15.84
N ARG A 11 13.59 0.06 -14.57
CA ARG A 11 15.01 -0.11 -14.22
C ARG A 11 15.61 -1.33 -14.94
N ASP A 12 14.97 -2.49 -14.84
CA ASP A 12 15.47 -3.73 -15.42
C ASP A 12 15.50 -3.66 -16.95
N TYR A 13 14.46 -3.09 -17.57
CA TYR A 13 14.43 -2.79 -19.00
C TYR A 13 15.62 -1.92 -19.44
N VAL A 14 15.98 -0.87 -18.69
CA VAL A 14 17.14 -0.01 -19.03
C VAL A 14 18.43 -0.81 -18.92
N VAL A 15 18.63 -1.55 -17.83
CA VAL A 15 19.82 -2.40 -17.62
C VAL A 15 19.95 -3.43 -18.73
N ASP A 16 18.86 -4.13 -19.06
CA ASP A 16 18.84 -5.17 -20.09
C ASP A 16 18.96 -4.61 -21.50
N SER A 17 18.52 -3.37 -21.73
CA SER A 17 18.73 -2.67 -23.00
C SER A 17 20.22 -2.43 -23.24
N PHE A 18 20.96 -1.96 -22.23
CA PHE A 18 22.41 -1.82 -22.33
C PHE A 18 23.12 -3.16 -22.41
N ARG A 19 22.69 -4.15 -21.61
CA ARG A 19 23.26 -5.50 -21.62
C ARG A 19 23.16 -6.19 -22.99
N ARG A 20 22.09 -5.92 -23.73
CA ARG A 20 21.83 -6.48 -25.07
C ARG A 20 22.33 -5.59 -26.21
N ASP A 21 23.13 -4.56 -25.90
CA ASP A 21 23.62 -3.58 -26.88
C ASP A 21 22.50 -2.96 -27.73
N LYS A 22 21.34 -2.67 -27.13
CA LYS A 22 20.23 -2.00 -27.81
C LYS A 22 20.72 -0.66 -28.36
N GLY A 23 20.46 -0.41 -29.64
CA GLY A 23 20.79 0.86 -30.29
C GLY A 23 20.21 2.04 -29.52
N LEU A 24 21.02 3.08 -29.28
CA LEU A 24 20.60 4.26 -28.54
C LEU A 24 19.40 4.95 -29.18
N ASP A 25 19.32 4.96 -30.51
CA ASP A 25 18.20 5.49 -31.28
C ASP A 25 16.90 4.74 -30.99
N GLN A 26 16.96 3.41 -30.88
CA GLN A 26 15.81 2.58 -30.54
C GLN A 26 15.42 2.77 -29.07
N LEU A 27 16.40 2.84 -28.15
CA LEU A 27 16.14 3.11 -26.73
C LEU A 27 15.42 4.45 -26.53
N ILE A 28 15.87 5.52 -27.19
CA ILE A 28 15.23 6.84 -27.14
C ILE A 28 13.82 6.79 -27.75
N ARG A 29 13.64 6.09 -28.88
CA ARG A 29 12.33 5.95 -29.52
C ARG A 29 11.34 5.21 -28.61
N GLU A 30 11.78 4.17 -27.93
CA GLU A 30 10.97 3.42 -26.95
C GLU A 30 10.62 4.27 -25.73
N HIS A 31 11.53 5.11 -25.24
CA HIS A 31 11.23 6.06 -24.16
C HIS A 31 10.19 7.12 -24.54
N LEU A 32 10.19 7.60 -25.79
CA LEU A 32 9.32 8.69 -26.22
C LEU A 32 7.97 8.22 -26.80
N ALA A 33 7.90 7.01 -27.35
CA ALA A 33 6.76 6.56 -28.13
C ALA A 33 6.63 5.02 -28.21
N GLY A 34 7.18 4.27 -27.25
CA GLY A 34 7.19 2.81 -27.31
C GLY A 34 5.80 2.18 -27.43
N ASP A 35 4.78 2.75 -26.78
CA ASP A 35 3.37 2.37 -26.90
C ASP A 35 2.79 2.52 -28.32
N LEU A 36 3.41 3.35 -29.16
CA LEU A 36 3.03 3.58 -30.55
C LEU A 36 3.86 2.76 -31.55
N LEU A 37 4.90 2.06 -31.11
CA LEU A 37 5.76 1.29 -32.00
C LEU A 37 5.13 -0.04 -32.39
N PRO A 38 5.36 -0.50 -33.64
CA PRO A 38 5.06 -1.88 -33.99
C PRO A 38 6.02 -2.83 -33.26
N ALA A 39 5.49 -3.97 -32.84
CA ALA A 39 6.24 -5.06 -32.23
C ALA A 39 6.12 -6.34 -33.08
N ALA A 40 7.22 -7.08 -33.20
CA ALA A 40 7.27 -8.37 -33.89
C ALA A 40 6.64 -9.49 -33.05
N ASP A 41 6.74 -9.39 -31.73
CA ASP A 41 6.23 -10.35 -30.76
C ASP A 41 5.78 -9.64 -29.47
N ASP A 42 5.18 -10.43 -28.56
CA ASP A 42 4.64 -9.91 -27.29
C ASP A 42 5.76 -9.44 -26.35
N ASP A 43 6.95 -10.06 -26.38
CA ASP A 43 8.08 -9.67 -25.53
C ASP A 43 8.61 -8.29 -25.93
N GLN A 44 8.82 -8.07 -27.23
CA GLN A 44 9.20 -6.77 -27.76
C GLN A 44 8.12 -5.72 -27.45
N LYS A 45 6.84 -6.09 -27.54
CA LYS A 45 5.75 -5.18 -27.18
C LYS A 45 5.81 -4.78 -25.70
N MET A 46 6.11 -5.73 -24.81
CA MET A 46 6.28 -5.43 -23.38
C MET A 46 7.48 -4.53 -23.15
N ASP A 47 8.63 -4.80 -23.77
CA ASP A 47 9.82 -3.94 -23.69
C ASP A 47 9.51 -2.50 -24.12
N GLN A 48 8.83 -2.32 -25.26
CA GLN A 48 8.44 -1.01 -25.78
C GLN A 48 7.47 -0.27 -24.84
N LEU A 49 6.47 -0.98 -24.29
CA LEU A 49 5.53 -0.41 -23.31
C LEU A 49 6.22 -0.01 -22.01
N ILE A 50 7.11 -0.86 -21.49
CA ILE A 50 7.89 -0.57 -20.28
C ILE A 50 8.79 0.65 -20.53
N GLY A 51 9.45 0.72 -21.69
CA GLY A 51 10.27 1.87 -22.09
C GLY A 51 9.50 3.19 -22.05
N THR A 52 8.25 3.20 -22.49
CA THR A 52 7.39 4.41 -22.47
C THR A 52 7.13 4.92 -21.04
N GLY A 53 7.33 4.06 -20.03
CA GLY A 53 7.33 4.44 -18.62
C GLY A 53 8.20 5.66 -18.30
N PHE A 54 9.26 5.91 -19.09
CA PHE A 54 10.10 7.11 -18.98
C PHE A 54 9.31 8.43 -18.86
N LEU A 55 8.17 8.56 -19.56
CA LEU A 55 7.34 9.78 -19.57
C LEU A 55 6.42 9.93 -18.35
N VAL A 56 6.35 8.93 -17.48
CA VAL A 56 5.44 8.91 -16.31
C VAL A 56 6.18 8.63 -15.00
N LEU A 57 7.48 8.36 -15.05
CA LEU A 57 8.31 8.16 -13.86
C LEU A 57 8.80 9.51 -13.33
N GLY A 58 7.88 10.32 -12.80
CA GLY A 58 8.16 11.66 -12.28
C GLY A 58 7.50 11.96 -10.92
N PRO A 59 7.94 13.03 -10.25
CA PRO A 59 7.28 13.54 -9.05
C PRO A 59 5.97 14.24 -9.42
N HIS A 60 4.84 13.53 -9.29
CA HIS A 60 3.51 14.12 -9.53
C HIS A 60 2.67 14.16 -8.25
N VAL A 61 1.90 15.24 -8.11
CA VAL A 61 0.97 15.44 -6.99
C VAL A 61 -0.39 14.88 -7.37
N TYR A 62 -0.59 13.57 -7.26
CA TYR A 62 -1.86 12.95 -7.69
C TYR A 62 -3.09 13.39 -6.88
N GLU A 63 -2.87 13.97 -5.70
CA GLU A 63 -3.92 14.56 -4.86
C GLU A 63 -4.29 15.99 -5.29
N GLU A 64 -3.63 16.55 -6.31
CA GLU A 64 -3.97 17.86 -6.88
C GLU A 64 -5.42 17.83 -7.36
N GLN A 65 -6.23 18.76 -6.87
CA GLN A 65 -7.66 18.84 -7.18
C GLN A 65 -7.91 19.64 -8.45
N ASP A 66 -7.03 20.58 -8.80
CA ASP A 66 -7.04 21.21 -10.11
C ASP A 66 -6.44 20.26 -11.16
N LYS A 67 -7.31 19.56 -11.87
CA LYS A 67 -6.91 18.52 -12.83
C LYS A 67 -6.23 19.09 -14.06
N GLU A 68 -6.54 20.33 -14.44
CA GLU A 68 -5.86 21.01 -15.53
C GLU A 68 -4.42 21.36 -15.12
N GLN A 69 -4.24 21.85 -13.89
CA GLN A 69 -2.90 22.07 -13.35
C GLN A 69 -2.09 20.77 -13.28
N LEU A 70 -2.70 19.68 -12.78
CA LEU A 70 -2.03 18.36 -12.74
C LEU A 70 -1.57 17.90 -14.13
N ASP A 71 -2.42 18.03 -15.15
CA ASP A 71 -2.06 17.64 -16.51
C ASP A 71 -0.91 18.49 -17.06
N LEU A 72 -0.92 19.79 -16.81
CA LEU A 72 0.15 20.70 -17.23
C LEU A 72 1.46 20.49 -16.46
N ASP A 73 1.39 20.14 -15.18
CA ASP A 73 2.57 19.82 -14.35
C ASP A 73 3.20 18.48 -14.80
N ILE A 74 2.39 17.50 -15.20
CA ILE A 74 2.90 16.26 -15.83
C ILE A 74 3.62 16.59 -17.14
N VAL A 75 3.04 17.45 -17.98
CA VAL A 75 3.66 17.86 -19.25
C VAL A 75 4.97 18.63 -19.01
N ASP A 76 5.00 19.54 -18.03
CA ASP A 76 6.20 20.27 -17.63
C ASP A 76 7.33 19.31 -17.21
N GLU A 77 7.02 18.32 -16.37
CA GLU A 77 7.97 17.30 -15.94
C GLU A 77 8.48 16.44 -17.11
N GLN A 78 7.60 16.08 -18.07
CA GLN A 78 7.99 15.35 -19.28
C GLN A 78 8.97 16.16 -20.13
N LEU A 79 8.70 17.45 -20.36
CA LEU A 79 9.58 18.34 -21.12
C LEU A 79 10.93 18.52 -20.42
N ASP A 80 10.93 18.71 -19.11
CA ASP A 80 12.15 18.84 -18.31
C ASP A 80 12.99 17.56 -18.34
N THR A 81 12.34 16.40 -18.18
CA THR A 81 12.99 15.08 -18.21
C THR A 81 13.61 14.79 -19.57
N ILE A 82 12.88 15.00 -20.66
CA ILE A 82 13.37 14.81 -22.04
C ILE A 82 14.55 15.75 -22.33
N GLY A 83 14.41 17.02 -21.96
CA GLY A 83 15.44 18.03 -22.15
C GLY A 83 16.75 17.62 -21.48
N LYS A 84 16.68 17.24 -20.20
CA LYS A 84 17.87 16.84 -19.43
C LYS A 84 18.45 15.51 -19.92
N ALA A 85 17.62 14.51 -20.18
CA ALA A 85 18.08 13.16 -20.49
C ALA A 85 18.67 13.03 -21.91
N PHE A 86 18.05 13.64 -22.91
CA PHE A 86 18.42 13.42 -24.32
C PHE A 86 19.04 14.64 -24.99
N LEU A 87 18.75 15.85 -24.53
CA LEU A 87 19.30 17.08 -25.13
C LEU A 87 20.43 17.68 -24.29
N GLY A 88 20.58 17.28 -23.02
CA GLY A 88 21.52 17.90 -22.07
C GLY A 88 21.13 19.33 -21.71
N GLN A 89 19.87 19.71 -21.88
CA GLN A 89 19.37 21.09 -21.78
C GLN A 89 18.21 21.19 -20.80
N THR A 90 18.10 22.30 -20.07
CA THR A 90 16.94 22.58 -19.21
C THR A 90 15.92 23.43 -19.95
N LEU A 91 14.78 22.86 -20.31
CA LEU A 91 13.74 23.59 -21.07
C LEU A 91 12.87 24.50 -20.19
N GLY A 92 12.86 24.30 -18.86
CA GLY A 92 11.93 24.96 -17.95
C GLY A 92 11.98 26.49 -17.95
N CYS A 93 13.12 27.14 -18.20
CA CYS A 93 13.15 28.61 -18.30
C CYS A 93 12.33 29.13 -19.49
N ALA A 94 12.23 28.34 -20.57
CA ALA A 94 11.47 28.71 -21.77
C ALA A 94 9.95 28.72 -21.53
N ARG A 95 9.46 28.23 -20.38
CA ARG A 95 8.04 28.21 -20.02
C ARG A 95 7.44 29.61 -19.93
N CYS A 96 8.18 30.57 -19.38
CA CYS A 96 7.65 31.91 -19.08
C CYS A 96 8.23 33.01 -19.97
N HIS A 97 9.41 32.80 -20.53
CA HIS A 97 10.09 33.75 -21.41
C HIS A 97 11.10 32.99 -22.27
N ASP A 98 11.56 33.60 -23.37
CA ASP A 98 12.57 32.97 -24.22
C ASP A 98 13.83 32.64 -23.40
N HIS A 99 14.40 31.45 -23.61
CA HIS A 99 15.51 30.97 -22.80
C HIS A 99 16.68 31.96 -22.84
N LYS A 100 17.26 32.26 -21.67
CA LYS A 100 18.19 33.39 -21.50
C LYS A 100 19.47 33.27 -22.35
N PHE A 101 19.97 32.04 -22.50
CA PHE A 101 21.28 31.78 -23.10
C PHE A 101 21.21 30.95 -24.38
N ASP A 102 20.14 30.17 -24.54
CA ASP A 102 20.00 29.21 -25.63
C ASP A 102 18.87 29.67 -26.54
N PRO A 103 18.93 29.39 -27.85
CA PRO A 103 17.92 29.84 -28.82
C PRO A 103 16.64 28.98 -28.74
N ILE A 104 16.05 28.88 -27.55
CA ILE A 104 14.82 28.14 -27.27
C ILE A 104 13.74 29.19 -26.95
N PRO A 105 12.93 29.60 -27.94
CA PRO A 105 11.86 30.55 -27.71
C PRO A 105 10.71 29.90 -26.95
N THR A 106 9.96 30.72 -26.23
CA THR A 106 8.75 30.34 -25.48
C THR A 106 7.76 29.57 -26.36
N ARG A 107 7.65 29.97 -27.64
CA ARG A 107 6.77 29.30 -28.60
C ARG A 107 7.15 27.83 -28.84
N ASP A 108 8.43 27.49 -28.81
CA ASP A 108 8.91 26.13 -29.08
C ASP A 108 8.67 25.25 -27.85
N TYR A 109 8.82 25.82 -26.64
CA TYR A 109 8.39 25.18 -25.39
C TYR A 109 6.91 24.79 -25.45
N TYR A 110 6.02 25.75 -25.79
CA TYR A 110 4.60 25.47 -25.86
C TYR A 110 4.20 24.60 -27.06
N ALA A 111 4.97 24.59 -28.15
CA ALA A 111 4.77 23.65 -29.25
C ALA A 111 5.02 22.20 -28.80
N LEU A 112 6.09 21.95 -28.03
CA LEU A 112 6.34 20.65 -27.42
C LEU A 112 5.27 20.31 -26.37
N ALA A 113 4.93 21.26 -25.50
CA ALA A 113 3.88 21.06 -24.50
C ALA A 113 2.57 20.62 -25.16
N GLY A 114 2.17 21.26 -26.27
CA GLY A 114 0.95 20.88 -27.02
C GLY A 114 0.97 19.45 -27.56
N ILE A 115 2.14 18.91 -27.92
CA ILE A 115 2.27 17.48 -28.28
C ILE A 115 1.99 16.61 -27.06
N PHE A 116 2.61 16.90 -25.92
CA PHE A 116 2.48 16.10 -24.71
C PHE A 116 1.13 16.25 -24.00
N THR A 117 0.44 17.38 -24.15
CA THR A 117 -0.97 17.52 -23.70
C THR A 117 -1.92 16.57 -24.46
N SER A 118 -1.50 16.03 -25.60
CA SER A 118 -2.27 15.01 -26.32
C SER A 118 -2.06 13.59 -25.78
N THR A 119 -1.21 13.41 -24.77
CA THR A 119 -0.95 12.11 -24.12
C THR A 119 -1.98 11.82 -23.02
N ARG A 120 -2.11 10.55 -22.63
CA ARG A 120 -3.00 10.11 -21.55
C ARG A 120 -2.19 9.41 -20.47
N SER A 121 -1.61 10.20 -19.57
CA SER A 121 -0.76 9.69 -18.48
C SER A 121 -1.57 9.27 -17.25
N VAL A 122 -2.57 10.07 -16.87
CA VAL A 122 -3.36 9.85 -15.64
C VAL A 122 -4.86 9.83 -15.91
N ARG A 123 -5.57 9.01 -15.14
CA ARG A 123 -7.01 9.04 -14.96
C ARG A 123 -7.35 9.88 -13.74
N HIS A 124 -8.06 10.98 -13.95
CA HIS A 124 -8.48 11.87 -12.87
C HIS A 124 -9.45 11.17 -11.91
N ALA A 125 -9.21 11.36 -10.61
CA ALA A 125 -10.06 10.93 -9.49
C ALA A 125 -9.74 11.81 -8.27
N ASN A 126 -10.34 11.54 -7.10
CA ASN A 126 -10.00 12.27 -5.87
C ASN A 126 -8.49 12.19 -5.57
N VAL A 127 -7.92 11.00 -5.76
CA VAL A 127 -6.49 10.78 -5.92
C VAL A 127 -6.32 10.21 -7.33
N SER A 128 -5.74 10.99 -8.23
CA SER A 128 -5.54 10.60 -9.63
C SER A 128 -4.69 9.33 -9.70
N GLN A 129 -4.93 8.51 -10.72
CA GLN A 129 -4.26 7.22 -10.89
C GLN A 129 -3.63 7.13 -12.27
N TRP A 130 -2.55 6.39 -12.38
CA TRP A 130 -1.95 6.07 -13.66
C TRP A 130 -2.87 5.23 -14.54
N TYR A 131 -2.78 5.42 -15.85
CA TYR A 131 -3.25 4.40 -16.77
C TYR A 131 -2.37 3.16 -16.62
N THR A 132 -2.99 2.04 -16.28
CA THR A 132 -2.30 0.75 -16.17
C THR A 132 -2.53 -0.06 -17.43
N MET A 133 -1.45 -0.68 -17.89
CA MET A 133 -1.51 -1.64 -18.98
C MET A 133 -1.37 -3.04 -18.40
N PRO A 134 -2.18 -4.02 -18.85
CA PRO A 134 -2.04 -5.38 -18.37
C PRO A 134 -0.67 -5.90 -18.79
N TYR A 135 0.14 -6.26 -17.78
CA TYR A 135 1.39 -6.97 -18.03
C TYR A 135 1.08 -8.38 -18.52
N ARG A 136 1.70 -8.78 -19.63
CA ARG A 136 1.65 -10.17 -20.08
C ARG A 136 2.92 -10.87 -19.60
N PRO A 137 2.83 -11.77 -18.60
CA PRO A 137 3.98 -12.53 -18.16
C PRO A 137 4.42 -13.50 -19.27
N THR A 138 5.72 -13.73 -19.34
CA THR A 138 6.27 -14.87 -20.08
C THR A 138 5.70 -16.19 -19.54
N PRO A 139 5.74 -17.30 -20.31
CA PRO A 139 5.27 -18.59 -19.81
C PRO A 139 5.96 -19.03 -18.51
N GLU A 140 7.24 -18.69 -18.34
CA GLU A 140 8.01 -18.96 -17.12
C GLU A 140 7.50 -18.13 -15.93
N GLU A 141 7.33 -16.82 -16.11
CA GLU A 141 6.77 -15.95 -15.08
C GLU A 141 5.34 -16.34 -14.72
N ALA A 142 4.52 -16.71 -15.70
CA ALA A 142 3.16 -17.18 -15.47
C ALA A 142 3.16 -18.46 -14.60
N ALA A 143 4.08 -19.39 -14.84
CA ALA A 143 4.24 -20.58 -14.03
C ALA A 143 4.72 -20.25 -12.60
N ALA A 144 5.66 -19.30 -12.47
CA ALA A 144 6.14 -18.83 -11.17
C ALA A 144 5.04 -18.13 -10.36
N ILE A 145 4.25 -17.24 -10.99
CA ILE A 145 3.08 -16.59 -10.37
C ILE A 145 2.07 -17.64 -9.92
N ALA A 146 1.75 -18.63 -10.77
CA ALA A 146 0.81 -19.70 -10.42
C ALA A 146 1.34 -20.63 -9.31
N ALA A 147 2.67 -20.80 -9.19
CA ALA A 147 3.26 -21.52 -8.05
C ALA A 147 3.14 -20.70 -6.76
N TYR A 148 3.50 -19.41 -6.81
CA TYR A 148 3.36 -18.49 -5.70
C TYR A 148 1.91 -18.40 -5.22
N ASP A 149 0.94 -18.24 -6.12
CA ASP A 149 -0.48 -18.15 -5.76
C ASP A 149 -0.97 -19.42 -5.07
N ARG A 150 -0.53 -20.61 -5.52
CA ARG A 150 -0.86 -21.88 -4.86
C ARG A 150 -0.32 -21.97 -3.42
N GLU A 151 0.84 -21.38 -3.16
CA GLU A 151 1.43 -21.33 -1.82
C GLU A 151 0.81 -20.21 -0.96
N ALA A 152 0.46 -19.08 -1.59
CA ALA A 152 -0.04 -17.90 -0.92
C ALA A 152 -1.53 -18.01 -0.53
N GLU A 153 -2.36 -18.70 -1.32
CA GLU A 153 -3.79 -18.84 -1.02
C GLU A 153 -4.09 -19.45 0.37
N PRO A 154 -3.53 -20.60 0.77
CA PRO A 154 -3.80 -21.13 2.11
C PRO A 154 -3.32 -20.19 3.23
N LEU A 155 -2.23 -19.45 3.00
CA LEU A 155 -1.72 -18.46 3.97
C LEU A 155 -2.63 -17.23 4.06
N LYS A 156 -3.23 -16.78 2.95
CA LYS A 156 -4.22 -15.69 2.97
C LYS A 156 -5.46 -16.09 3.75
N ASP A 157 -5.93 -17.33 3.58
CA ASP A 157 -7.05 -17.87 4.33
C ASP A 157 -6.73 -17.95 5.84
N GLU A 158 -5.53 -18.44 6.19
CA GLU A 158 -5.04 -18.48 7.58
C GLU A 158 -4.93 -17.07 8.18
N ILE A 159 -4.36 -16.10 7.45
CA ILE A 159 -4.29 -14.70 7.87
C ILE A 159 -5.69 -14.11 8.06
N ALA A 160 -6.64 -14.43 7.18
CA ALA A 160 -8.02 -13.96 7.31
C ALA A 160 -8.71 -14.58 8.55
N GLU A 161 -8.44 -15.84 8.87
CA GLU A 161 -8.92 -16.50 10.09
C GLU A 161 -8.28 -15.89 11.34
N LEU A 162 -6.96 -15.75 11.39
CA LEU A 162 -6.24 -15.11 12.48
C LEU A 162 -6.69 -13.67 12.70
N ASN A 163 -6.97 -12.91 11.64
CA ASN A 163 -7.51 -11.54 11.75
C ASN A 163 -8.93 -11.53 12.32
N ARG A 164 -9.77 -12.52 11.98
CA ARG A 164 -11.10 -12.68 12.60
C ARG A 164 -10.98 -13.01 14.08
N ASP A 165 -10.03 -13.88 14.44
CA ASP A 165 -9.78 -14.24 15.83
C ASP A 165 -9.19 -13.07 16.62
N LEU A 166 -8.24 -12.32 16.06
CA LEU A 166 -7.75 -11.05 16.64
C LEU A 166 -8.88 -10.04 16.86
N SER A 167 -9.83 -9.95 15.92
CA SER A 167 -10.99 -9.07 16.04
C SER A 167 -11.95 -9.53 17.14
N ARG A 168 -12.17 -10.84 17.29
CA ARG A 168 -12.95 -11.44 18.38
C ARG A 168 -12.28 -11.26 19.74
N LEU A 169 -10.95 -11.34 19.77
CA LEU A 169 -10.10 -11.08 20.93
C LEU A 169 -9.96 -9.57 21.20
N GLY A 170 -10.64 -8.67 20.47
CA GLY A 170 -10.73 -7.25 20.83
C GLY A 170 -9.42 -6.46 20.73
N THR A 171 -8.34 -7.00 20.16
CA THR A 171 -7.10 -6.26 19.90
C THR A 171 -7.23 -5.41 18.64
N SER A 172 -8.18 -4.47 18.64
CA SER A 172 -8.10 -3.32 17.74
C SER A 172 -7.13 -2.31 18.36
N THR A 173 -5.83 -2.60 18.27
CA THR A 173 -4.77 -1.62 18.55
C THR A 173 -4.25 -1.08 17.24
N THR A 174 -5.06 -0.24 16.58
CA THR A 174 -4.60 0.61 15.47
C THR A 174 -4.44 2.07 15.87
N ASP A 175 -4.58 2.42 17.17
CA ASP A 175 -4.40 3.79 17.64
C ASP A 175 -3.60 3.85 18.96
N PRO A 176 -2.28 4.12 18.91
CA PRO A 176 -1.41 4.17 20.10
C PRO A 176 -1.71 5.36 21.04
N ALA A 177 -2.62 6.27 20.69
CA ALA A 177 -2.96 7.45 21.50
C ALA A 177 -4.13 7.23 22.50
N LYS A 178 -4.87 6.12 22.41
CA LYS A 178 -5.94 5.81 23.37
C LYS A 178 -5.40 4.90 24.48
N LYS A 179 -5.42 5.38 25.73
CA LYS A 179 -5.16 4.54 26.92
C LYS A 179 -6.01 3.27 26.83
N PRO A 180 -5.44 2.08 27.08
CA PRO A 180 -6.23 0.85 27.10
C PRO A 180 -7.36 1.00 28.12
N LYS A 181 -8.58 0.61 27.72
CA LYS A 181 -9.75 0.59 28.61
C LYS A 181 -9.71 -0.55 29.63
N SER A 182 -8.62 -1.32 29.66
CA SER A 182 -8.46 -2.51 30.47
C SER A 182 -7.07 -2.60 31.10
N THR A 183 -6.98 -3.36 32.19
CA THR A 183 -5.72 -3.70 32.84
C THR A 183 -5.14 -4.95 32.18
N ASP A 184 -3.90 -4.86 31.72
CA ASP A 184 -3.16 -5.98 31.14
C ASP A 184 -2.88 -7.06 32.22
N PRO A 185 -3.36 -8.31 32.04
CA PRO A 185 -3.15 -9.39 33.00
C PRO A 185 -1.68 -9.64 33.31
N SER A 186 -0.79 -9.46 32.33
CA SER A 186 0.66 -9.70 32.50
C SER A 186 1.34 -8.69 33.43
N LYS A 187 0.68 -7.54 33.69
CA LYS A 187 1.18 -6.51 34.62
C LYS A 187 0.73 -6.74 36.06
N LEU A 188 -0.19 -7.68 36.29
CA LEU A 188 -0.63 -8.05 37.62
C LEU A 188 0.29 -9.14 38.16
N GLY A 189 0.86 -8.91 39.34
CA GLY A 189 1.71 -9.90 40.00
C GLY A 189 0.88 -11.05 40.57
N GLY A 190 1.29 -12.29 40.30
CA GLY A 190 0.65 -13.50 40.83
C GLY A 190 -0.03 -14.34 39.74
N ILE A 191 -0.92 -15.23 40.17
CA ILE A 191 -1.73 -16.05 39.26
C ILE A 191 -2.99 -15.26 38.94
N VAL A 192 -3.16 -14.89 37.68
CA VAL A 192 -4.31 -14.15 37.19
C VAL A 192 -5.16 -15.12 36.38
N VAL A 193 -6.41 -15.30 36.80
CA VAL A 193 -7.41 -16.06 36.04
C VAL A 193 -8.44 -15.06 35.55
N ASP A 194 -8.47 -14.85 34.24
CA ASP A 194 -9.39 -13.91 33.61
C ASP A 194 -10.75 -14.59 33.30
N GLU A 195 -11.76 -13.79 32.95
CA GLU A 195 -13.11 -14.30 32.69
C GLU A 195 -13.18 -15.27 31.50
N LEU A 196 -12.31 -15.08 30.49
CA LEU A 196 -12.16 -16.03 29.37
C LEU A 196 -11.71 -17.43 29.81
N GLN A 197 -11.14 -17.56 31.01
CA GLN A 197 -10.68 -18.82 31.58
C GLN A 197 -11.68 -19.39 32.60
N ALA A 198 -12.79 -18.69 32.86
CA ALA A 198 -13.81 -19.12 33.80
C ALA A 198 -14.81 -20.06 33.14
N LYS A 199 -15.31 -21.02 33.91
CA LYS A 199 -16.49 -21.82 33.54
C LYS A 199 -17.74 -21.04 33.94
N LEU A 200 -18.46 -20.54 32.95
CA LEU A 200 -19.72 -19.82 33.13
C LEU A 200 -20.91 -20.78 32.98
N GLU A 201 -21.84 -20.75 33.94
CA GLU A 201 -23.12 -21.46 33.89
C GLU A 201 -24.25 -20.43 34.04
N GLY A 202 -25.32 -20.54 33.23
CA GLY A 202 -26.44 -19.60 33.20
C GLY A 202 -26.34 -18.53 32.09
N ASP A 203 -27.25 -17.56 32.12
CA ASP A 203 -27.35 -16.50 31.11
C ASP A 203 -26.40 -15.34 31.42
N TRP A 204 -25.21 -15.37 30.83
CA TRP A 204 -24.20 -14.32 30.95
C TRP A 204 -24.17 -13.41 29.72
N GLN A 205 -24.05 -12.10 29.93
CA GLN A 205 -23.91 -11.10 28.89
C GLN A 205 -22.52 -10.47 28.95
N GLU A 206 -21.81 -10.45 27.82
CA GLU A 206 -20.50 -9.81 27.69
C GLU A 206 -20.65 -8.28 27.61
N SER A 207 -19.80 -7.55 28.34
CA SER A 207 -19.75 -6.09 28.33
C SER A 207 -18.33 -5.54 28.42
N ARG A 208 -18.17 -4.31 27.92
CA ARG A 208 -16.94 -3.49 28.00
C ARG A 208 -17.26 -2.04 28.41
N SER A 209 -18.42 -1.82 29.03
CA SER A 209 -18.88 -0.48 29.37
C SER A 209 -18.18 0.11 30.59
N SER A 210 -17.76 -0.73 31.54
CA SER A 210 -16.87 -0.36 32.65
C SER A 210 -15.41 -0.16 32.18
N LYS A 211 -14.64 0.60 32.95
CA LYS A 211 -13.21 0.90 32.68
C LYS A 211 -12.25 0.07 33.54
N ASP A 212 -12.78 -0.66 34.53
CA ASP A 212 -12.00 -1.31 35.58
C ASP A 212 -12.04 -2.84 35.45
N PHE A 213 -11.86 -3.35 34.23
CA PHE A 213 -11.76 -4.79 33.97
C PHE A 213 -10.33 -5.20 33.61
N VAL A 214 -10.01 -6.46 33.87
CA VAL A 214 -8.73 -7.10 33.51
C VAL A 214 -8.93 -7.80 32.17
N GLY A 215 -7.93 -7.79 31.29
CA GLY A 215 -8.02 -8.48 30.01
C GLY A 215 -8.97 -7.80 29.01
N PHE A 216 -9.99 -8.54 28.55
CA PHE A 216 -10.74 -8.20 27.34
C PHE A 216 -12.17 -7.68 27.57
N GLY A 217 -12.78 -8.01 28.70
CA GLY A 217 -14.12 -7.56 29.05
C GLY A 217 -14.54 -8.03 30.45
N TYR A 218 -15.84 -8.07 30.69
CA TYR A 218 -16.42 -8.75 31.84
C TYR A 218 -17.81 -9.25 31.46
N HIS A 219 -18.30 -10.26 32.20
CA HIS A 219 -19.65 -10.78 32.02
C HIS A 219 -20.56 -10.33 33.17
N HIS A 220 -21.84 -10.09 32.88
CA HIS A 220 -22.86 -9.81 33.89
C HIS A 220 -24.16 -10.57 33.60
N ASP A 221 -24.94 -10.87 34.65
CA ASP A 221 -26.20 -11.64 34.58
C ASP A 221 -27.41 -10.78 34.17
N GLY A 222 -27.18 -9.58 33.63
CA GLY A 222 -28.26 -8.63 33.31
C GLY A 222 -29.12 -8.20 34.51
N ASN A 223 -28.63 -8.29 35.75
CA ASN A 223 -29.41 -8.06 36.98
C ASN A 223 -30.57 -9.05 37.18
N ALA A 224 -30.47 -10.27 36.62
CA ALA A 224 -31.50 -11.30 36.73
C ALA A 224 -31.79 -11.70 38.18
N ARG A 225 -30.75 -11.74 39.04
CA ARG A 225 -30.86 -12.02 40.50
C ARG A 225 -31.65 -13.28 40.85
N ASP A 226 -31.68 -14.26 39.97
CA ASP A 226 -32.46 -15.50 40.12
C ASP A 226 -31.63 -16.68 40.63
N GLY A 227 -30.33 -16.46 40.89
CA GLY A 227 -29.40 -17.45 41.42
C GLY A 227 -28.98 -18.52 40.42
N LYS A 228 -29.32 -18.38 39.13
CA LYS A 228 -28.98 -19.38 38.10
C LYS A 228 -27.64 -19.13 37.40
N ALA A 229 -27.11 -17.91 37.51
CA ALA A 229 -25.81 -17.56 36.96
C ALA A 229 -24.68 -17.87 37.96
N SER A 230 -23.68 -18.64 37.54
CA SER A 230 -22.46 -18.90 38.30
C SER A 230 -21.21 -18.81 37.41
N ALA A 231 -20.10 -18.34 37.99
CA ALA A 231 -18.81 -18.25 37.33
C ALA A 231 -17.77 -18.94 38.21
N THR A 232 -17.10 -19.95 37.66
CA THR A 232 -16.08 -20.72 38.38
C THR A 232 -14.70 -20.46 37.77
N PHE A 233 -13.81 -19.88 38.56
CA PHE A 233 -12.42 -19.61 38.19
C PHE A 233 -11.52 -20.71 38.79
N SER A 234 -10.74 -21.38 37.94
CA SER A 234 -9.82 -22.44 38.37
C SER A 234 -8.37 -22.01 38.13
N ALA A 235 -7.52 -22.19 39.14
CA ALA A 235 -6.10 -21.86 39.10
C ALA A 235 -5.28 -23.03 39.64
N GLU A 236 -4.18 -23.36 38.96
CA GLU A 236 -3.18 -24.28 39.51
C GLU A 236 -2.19 -23.50 40.37
N LEU A 237 -2.06 -23.91 41.64
CA LEU A 237 -1.16 -23.26 42.59
C LEU A 237 0.23 -23.91 42.51
N PRO A 238 1.32 -23.13 42.38
CA PRO A 238 2.66 -23.66 42.20
C PRO A 238 3.20 -24.37 43.45
N GLU A 239 2.81 -23.95 44.66
CA GLU A 239 3.27 -24.53 45.93
C GLU A 239 2.14 -24.54 47.00
N ALA A 240 2.28 -25.36 48.04
CA ALA A 240 1.35 -25.32 49.17
C ALA A 240 1.67 -24.13 50.10
N GLY A 241 0.70 -23.29 50.39
CA GLY A 241 0.97 -22.10 51.21
C GLY A 241 -0.25 -21.22 51.47
N LYS A 242 0.00 -20.02 52.00
CA LYS A 242 -1.02 -18.99 52.19
C LYS A 242 -1.11 -18.14 50.92
N TYR A 243 -2.30 -18.07 50.36
CA TYR A 243 -2.61 -17.25 49.20
C TYR A 243 -3.59 -16.14 49.59
N GLU A 244 -3.36 -14.93 49.08
CA GLU A 244 -4.34 -13.86 49.13
C GLU A 244 -5.17 -13.94 47.84
N VAL A 245 -6.49 -14.10 47.97
CA VAL A 245 -7.41 -14.13 46.83
C VAL A 245 -8.04 -12.75 46.70
N ARG A 246 -7.88 -12.13 45.53
CA ARG A 246 -8.47 -10.84 45.18
C ARG A 246 -9.39 -11.01 43.99
N PHE A 247 -10.52 -10.29 44.02
CA PHE A 247 -11.47 -10.23 42.93
C PHE A 247 -11.48 -8.82 42.35
N GLY A 248 -11.52 -8.71 41.03
CA GLY A 248 -11.89 -7.48 40.31
C GLY A 248 -13.28 -7.65 39.73
N TRP A 249 -14.11 -6.61 39.80
CA TRP A 249 -15.48 -6.58 39.28
C TRP A 249 -15.85 -5.18 38.81
#